data_AF-A0A0V0H436-F1
#
_entry.id   AF-A0A0V0H436-F1
#
_cell.length_a   1.000
_cell.length_b   1.000
_cell.length_c   1.000
_cell.angle_alpha   90.00
_cell.angle_beta   90.00
_cell.angle_gamma   90.00
#
_symmetry.space_group_name_H-M   'P 1'
#
loop_
_entity.id
_entity.type
_entity.pdbx_description
1 polymer ?
#
loop_
_entity_poly.entity_id
_entity_poly.type
_entity_poly.pdbx_seq_one_letter_code
_entity_poly.pdbx_strand_id
1 'polypeptide(L)'
;MPHTGGSKSIDTLMDKKAENGIEPTRAEIFLLTHKKRVDGRPLDEDFAKAIDMINEKMSNTEGSADQPPHRVASVFSGPQYR
;
A
#
# COMPACT_ATOMS: atom_id res chain seq x y z
N MET A 1 -11.83 -22.15 11.74
CA MET A 1 -12.20 -21.49 10.45
C MET A 1 -10.94 -20.90 9.84
N PRO A 2 -10.51 -21.32 8.64
CA PRO A 2 -9.52 -20.56 7.90
C PRO A 2 -10.16 -19.23 7.50
N HIS A 3 -9.56 -18.12 7.91
CA HIS A 3 -9.91 -16.80 7.41
C HIS A 3 -9.30 -16.71 6.02
N THR A 4 -10.10 -16.86 4.98
CA THR A 4 -9.66 -16.55 3.62
C THR A 4 -9.28 -15.07 3.62
N GLY A 5 -7.99 -14.76 3.48
CA GLY A 5 -7.51 -13.39 3.33
C GLY A 5 -8.37 -12.71 2.28
N GLY A 6 -9.21 -11.76 2.72
CA GLY A 6 -10.26 -11.21 1.87
C GLY A 6 -9.62 -10.57 0.64
N SER A 7 -10.18 -10.81 -0.54
CA SER A 7 -9.76 -10.22 -1.83
C SER A 7 -9.79 -8.67 -1.88
N LYS A 8 -10.20 -8.05 -0.77
CA LYS A 8 -10.28 -6.61 -0.50
C LYS A 8 -9.25 -6.11 0.54
N SER A 9 -8.25 -6.91 0.92
CA SER A 9 -7.23 -6.46 1.86
C SER A 9 -6.31 -5.41 1.21
N ILE A 10 -5.79 -4.51 2.03
CA ILE A 10 -4.76 -3.54 1.63
C ILE A 10 -3.52 -4.28 1.11
N ASP A 11 -3.14 -5.40 1.72
CA ASP A 11 -1.98 -6.20 1.31
C ASP A 11 -2.15 -6.74 -0.12
N THR A 12 -3.33 -7.29 -0.44
CA THR A 12 -3.62 -7.72 -1.82
C THR A 12 -3.61 -6.54 -2.81
N LEU A 13 -3.96 -5.33 -2.36
CA LEU A 13 -3.89 -4.14 -3.23
C LEU A 13 -2.45 -3.65 -3.41
N MET A 14 -1.61 -3.72 -2.37
CA MET A 14 -0.18 -3.45 -2.42
C MET A 14 0.50 -4.38 -3.42
N ASP A 15 0.29 -5.69 -3.30
CA ASP A 15 0.83 -6.69 -4.22
C ASP A 15 0.41 -6.43 -5.67
N LYS A 16 -0.86 -6.09 -5.89
CA LYS A 16 -1.40 -5.77 -7.23
C LYS A 16 -0.83 -4.49 -7.83
N LYS A 17 -0.35 -3.57 -6.98
CA LYS A 17 0.14 -2.25 -7.39
C LYS A 17 1.66 -2.17 -7.36
N ALA A 18 2.34 -3.23 -6.93
CA ALA A 18 3.77 -3.35 -7.04
C ALA A 18 4.18 -3.35 -8.51
N GLU A 19 4.97 -2.35 -8.91
CA GLU A 19 5.52 -2.23 -10.26
C GLU A 19 7.01 -2.57 -10.19
N ASN A 20 7.49 -3.42 -11.10
CA ASN A 20 8.88 -3.90 -11.11
C ASN A 20 9.36 -4.55 -9.79
N GLY A 21 8.43 -5.10 -8.99
CA GLY A 21 8.75 -5.71 -7.69
C GLY A 21 8.99 -4.70 -6.56
N ILE A 22 8.71 -3.42 -6.80
CA ILE A 22 8.74 -2.37 -5.78
C ILE A 22 7.32 -2.23 -5.25
N GLU A 23 7.14 -2.53 -3.96
CA GLU A 23 5.86 -2.32 -3.30
C GLU A 23 5.57 -0.81 -3.16
N PRO A 24 4.34 -0.37 -3.46
CA PRO A 24 3.97 1.01 -3.27
C PRO A 24 3.96 1.36 -1.79
N THR A 25 4.20 2.62 -1.49
CA THR A 25 4.09 3.14 -0.13
C THR A 25 2.63 3.16 0.32
N ARG A 26 2.42 3.16 1.64
CA ARG A 26 1.09 3.31 2.24
C ARG A 26 0.40 4.61 1.83
N ALA A 27 1.17 5.69 1.62
CA ALA A 27 0.64 6.97 1.16
C ALA A 27 0.15 6.89 -0.29
N GLU A 28 0.87 6.23 -1.19
CA GLU A 28 0.45 6.01 -2.57
C GLU A 28 -0.83 5.17 -2.65
N ILE A 29 -0.95 4.11 -1.86
CA ILE A 29 -2.19 3.32 -1.77
C ILE A 29 -3.35 4.15 -1.20
N PHE A 30 -3.09 4.99 -0.18
CA PHE A 30 -4.11 5.89 0.37
C PHE A 30 -4.64 6.85 -0.70
N LEU A 31 -3.75 7.50 -1.44
CA LEU A 31 -4.10 8.39 -2.54
C LEU A 31 -4.85 7.66 -3.66
N LEU A 32 -4.42 6.45 -4.02
CA LEU A 32 -5.08 5.65 -5.04
C LEU A 32 -6.53 5.32 -4.66
N THR A 33 -6.76 4.97 -3.41
CA THR A 33 -8.08 4.52 -2.92
C THR A 33 -9.02 5.67 -2.59
N HIS A 34 -8.49 6.85 -2.24
CA HIS A 34 -9.28 7.98 -1.73
C HIS A 34 -9.38 9.16 -2.72
N LYS A 35 -9.05 8.95 -3.99
CA LYS A 35 -9.14 9.97 -5.05
C LYS A 35 -10.56 10.38 -5.43
N LYS A 36 -11.54 9.48 -5.28
CA LYS A 36 -12.94 9.75 -5.65
C LYS A 36 -13.88 9.09 -4.66
N ARG A 37 -14.91 9.82 -4.21
CA ARG A 37 -16.03 9.23 -3.49
C ARG A 37 -16.84 8.36 -4.45
N VAL A 38 -17.26 7.18 -3.97
CA VAL A 38 -18.12 6.25 -4.73
C VAL A 38 -19.41 6.94 -5.18
N ASP A 39 -19.90 7.88 -4.38
CA ASP A 39 -21.17 8.58 -4.59
C ASP A 39 -21.09 9.75 -5.62
N GLY A 40 -19.94 9.96 -6.27
CA GLY A 40 -19.76 11.05 -7.24
C GLY A 40 -19.73 12.45 -6.63
N ARG A 41 -19.90 12.58 -5.31
CA ARG A 41 -19.73 13.85 -4.59
C ARG A 41 -18.28 14.34 -4.71
N PRO A 42 -18.08 15.66 -4.83
CA PRO A 42 -16.75 16.23 -4.74
C PRO A 42 -16.13 15.90 -3.37
N LEU A 43 -14.81 15.91 -3.37
CA LEU A 43 -14.03 15.70 -2.16
C LEU A 43 -14.16 16.93 -1.27
N ASP A 44 -14.21 16.74 0.04
CA ASP A 44 -14.26 17.87 0.97
C ASP A 44 -12.97 18.70 0.84
N GLU A 45 -13.06 20.02 0.96
CA GLU A 45 -11.94 20.95 0.75
C GLU A 45 -10.73 20.61 1.63
N ASP A 46 -10.99 20.24 2.90
CA ASP A 46 -9.95 19.80 3.84
C ASP A 46 -9.25 18.53 3.37
N PHE A 47 -10.00 17.61 2.77
CA PHE A 47 -9.45 16.35 2.29
C PHE A 47 -8.69 16.55 0.97
N ALA A 48 -9.15 17.42 0.08
CA ALA A 48 -8.39 17.85 -1.09
C ALA A 48 -7.05 18.47 -0.68
N LYS A 49 -7.07 19.39 0.30
CA LYS A 49 -5.85 19.98 0.87
C LYS A 49 -4.92 18.93 1.48
N ALA A 50 -5.46 17.92 2.17
CA ALA A 50 -4.67 16.83 2.71
C ALA A 50 -3.99 16.00 1.61
N ILE A 51 -4.71 15.68 0.52
CA ILE A 51 -4.14 15.01 -0.66
C ILE A 51 -2.99 15.84 -1.24
N ASP A 52 -3.19 17.15 -1.41
CA ASP A 52 -2.18 18.04 -1.98
C ASP A 52 -0.92 18.09 -1.12
N MET A 53 -1.07 18.20 0.22
CA MET A 53 0.07 18.17 1.15
C MET A 53 0.84 16.83 1.12
N ILE A 54 0.15 15.70 0.91
CA ILE A 54 0.81 14.40 0.78
C ILE A 54 1.59 14.35 -0.54
N ASN A 55 0.97 14.77 -1.65
CA ASN A 55 1.65 14.81 -2.95
C ASN A 55 2.88 15.71 -2.92
N GLU A 56 2.78 16.89 -2.33
CA GLU A 56 3.90 17.82 -2.15
C GLU A 56 5.02 17.18 -1.32
N LYS A 57 4.70 16.52 -0.21
CA LYS A 57 5.71 15.83 0.61
C LYS A 57 6.37 14.68 -0.14
N MET A 58 5.62 13.91 -0.92
CA MET A 58 6.14 12.79 -1.71
C MET A 58 7.02 13.25 -2.87
N SER A 59 6.69 14.36 -3.54
CA SER A 59 7.54 14.91 -4.61
C SER A 59 8.87 15.47 -4.09
N ASN A 60 8.92 15.91 -2.83
CA ASN A 60 10.14 16.40 -2.19
C ASN A 60 11.00 15.28 -1.59
N THR A 61 10.56 14.01 -1.61
CA THR A 61 11.25 12.86 -1.01
C THR A 61 11.97 11.99 -2.05
N GLU A 62 12.68 12.62 -2.99
CA GLU A 62 13.56 11.95 -3.99
C GLU A 62 14.74 11.13 -3.39
N GLY A 63 14.70 10.76 -2.09
CA GLY A 63 15.82 10.07 -1.44
C GLY A 63 15.56 9.31 -0.14
N SER A 64 14.32 9.17 0.34
CA SER A 64 14.07 8.39 1.56
C SER A 64 13.37 7.07 1.26
N ALA A 65 14.13 6.17 0.64
CA ALA A 65 13.82 4.75 0.58
C ALA A 65 14.11 4.09 1.94
N ASP A 66 13.50 4.58 3.02
CA ASP A 66 13.48 3.84 4.30
C ASP A 66 12.15 3.09 4.40
N GLN A 67 11.93 2.18 3.44
CA GLN A 67 11.06 1.04 3.73
C GLN A 67 11.92 0.04 4.49
N PRO A 68 11.56 -0.31 5.75
CA PRO A 68 12.18 -1.47 6.36
C PRO A 68 11.89 -2.67 5.45
N PRO A 69 12.87 -3.52 5.13
CA PRO A 69 12.58 -4.69 4.33
C PRO A 69 11.56 -5.52 5.10
N HIS A 70 10.36 -5.67 4.54
CA HIS A 70 9.42 -6.69 4.95
C HIS A 70 10.03 -8.05 4.60
N ARG A 71 11.07 -8.45 5.34
CA ARG A 71 11.55 -9.83 5.38
C ARG A 71 10.46 -10.63 6.10
N VAL A 72 9.45 -11.04 5.34
CA VAL A 72 8.69 -12.23 5.69
C VAL A 72 9.72 -13.36 5.60
N ALA A 73 10.15 -13.88 6.75
CA ALA A 73 11.08 -14.98 6.80
C ALA A 73 10.43 -16.16 6.05
N SER A 74 10.99 -16.52 4.89
CA SER A 74 10.76 -17.81 4.26
C SER A 74 11.40 -18.88 5.17
N VAL A 75 10.65 -19.36 6.15
CA VAL A 75 11.02 -20.60 6.84
C VAL A 75 10.66 -21.76 5.92
N PHE A 76 11.52 -21.97 4.91
CA PHE A 76 11.71 -23.28 4.30
C PHE A 76 12.92 -23.93 4.98
N SER A 77 12.65 -24.84 5.91
CA SER A 77 13.57 -25.86 6.43
C SER A 77 12.68 -26.89 7.12
N GLY A 78 12.57 -28.17 6.76
CA GLY A 78 13.09 -29.06 5.74
C GLY A 78 12.32 -30.40 5.92
N PRO A 79 12.51 -31.43 5.07
CA PRO A 79 11.71 -32.67 5.15
C PRO A 79 12.37 -33.78 6.00
N GLN A 80 11.56 -34.80 6.28
CA GLN A 80 11.85 -36.16 6.79
C GLN A 80 11.81 -36.40 8.31
N TYR A 81 10.64 -36.84 8.77
CA TYR A 81 10.58 -37.82 9.86
C TYR A 81 10.74 -39.23 9.27
N ARG A 82 11.66 -39.98 9.87
CA ARG A 82 11.95 -41.40 9.64
C ARG A 82 10.87 -42.29 10.23
#